data_AF-A0A7R9QVC8-F1
#
_entry.id   AF-A0A7R9QVC8-F1
#
_cell.length_a   1.000
_cell.length_b   1.000
_cell.length_c   1.000
_cell.angle_alpha   90.00
_cell.angle_beta   90.00
_cell.angle_gamma   90.00
#
_symmetry.space_group_name_H-M   'P 1'
#
loop_
_entity.id
_entity.type
_entity.pdbx_description
1 polymer ?
#
loop_
_entity_poly.entity_id
_entity_poly.type
_entity_poly.pdbx_seq_one_letter_code
_entity_poly.pdbx_strand_id
1 'polypeptide(L)'
;MDNEANLSDDNSNQPSTYNTLNVIGSGGYGTVFKIEIPSTKQLYALKVCNIDGLTDKEKQSILNETQNLIKVRSEFVIQYYYSWIAGTDLCIQMELCFESLKKFLAHKRNLFKRNLGDPISSFELYMSYHAFGQLIECVKYMHDNNLIHRDLKPDNVLIAINDRGYSERYVKLCDFGVSKHVLDKCDPHKMSVVENTSDVAIGEYQAPEAMGNDYNYKIDIFSLAMIGADIFEFDKKCLKLGRYQSVMVNVRNIK
;
A
#
# COMPACT_ATOMS: atom_id res chain seq x y z
N MET A 1 6.29 -45.66 -18.95
CA MET A 1 5.49 -46.04 -17.76
C MET A 1 6.02 -45.19 -16.65
N ASP A 2 5.33 -44.08 -16.50
CA ASP A 2 5.79 -42.86 -15.89
C ASP A 2 5.66 -42.96 -14.38
N ASN A 3 6.77 -42.70 -13.68
CA ASN A 3 6.77 -42.39 -12.26
C ASN A 3 7.13 -40.91 -12.15
N GLU A 4 6.17 -40.04 -12.46
CA GLU A 4 6.22 -38.66 -12.00
C GLU A 4 5.90 -38.67 -10.51
N ALA A 5 6.93 -38.35 -9.72
CA ALA A 5 6.82 -38.12 -8.30
C ALA A 5 5.85 -36.95 -8.07
N ASN A 6 4.71 -37.25 -7.46
CA ASN A 6 3.82 -36.27 -6.85
C ASN A 6 4.65 -35.30 -6.03
N LEU A 7 4.76 -34.07 -6.53
CA LEU A 7 5.17 -32.90 -5.76
C LEU A 7 4.22 -32.82 -4.57
N SER A 8 4.74 -33.16 -3.40
CA SER A 8 4.05 -33.07 -2.14
C SER A 8 3.56 -31.65 -1.91
N ASP A 9 2.24 -31.50 -1.96
CA ASP A 9 1.44 -30.48 -1.31
C ASP A 9 1.96 -30.20 0.12
N ASP A 10 2.89 -29.26 0.27
CA ASP A 10 3.17 -28.65 1.58
C ASP A 10 2.10 -27.57 1.84
N ASN A 11 0.87 -28.07 2.03
CA ASN A 11 -0.39 -27.34 2.12
C ASN A 11 -0.67 -26.85 3.56
N SER A 12 0.37 -26.56 4.33
CA SER A 12 0.25 -26.44 5.79
C SER A 12 -0.31 -25.12 6.32
N ASN A 13 -0.75 -24.16 5.49
CA ASN A 13 -1.16 -22.84 5.97
C ASN A 13 -2.19 -22.10 5.08
N GLN A 14 -3.20 -22.77 4.56
CA GLN A 14 -4.40 -22.10 3.99
C GLN A 14 -5.58 -22.22 4.98
N PRO A 15 -6.42 -21.18 5.16
CA PRO A 15 -7.65 -21.34 5.93
C PRO A 15 -8.55 -22.39 5.26
N SER A 16 -8.93 -23.41 6.02
CA SER A 16 -9.69 -24.55 5.48
C SER A 16 -11.04 -24.15 4.87
N THR A 17 -11.67 -23.10 5.42
CA THR A 17 -12.90 -22.49 4.91
C THR A 17 -12.99 -21.02 5.32
N TYR A 18 -13.58 -20.17 4.48
CA TYR A 18 -13.91 -18.78 4.79
C TYR A 18 -15.20 -18.36 4.06
N ASN A 19 -15.95 -17.44 4.68
CA ASN A 19 -17.11 -16.81 4.06
C ASN A 19 -16.70 -15.46 3.49
N THR A 20 -16.92 -15.25 2.19
CA THR A 20 -16.77 -13.93 1.55
C THR A 20 -17.98 -13.06 1.87
N LEU A 21 -17.76 -11.89 2.47
CA LEU A 21 -18.83 -10.99 2.87
C LEU A 21 -19.10 -9.90 1.82
N ASN A 22 -18.12 -9.02 1.60
CA ASN A 22 -18.26 -7.91 0.66
C ASN A 22 -16.90 -7.46 0.11
N VAL A 23 -16.92 -6.80 -1.05
CA VAL A 23 -15.72 -6.14 -1.60
C VAL A 23 -15.43 -4.88 -0.78
N ILE A 24 -14.17 -4.69 -0.37
CA ILE A 24 -13.70 -3.51 0.37
C ILE A 24 -12.70 -2.66 -0.42
N GLY A 25 -12.11 -3.22 -1.47
CA GLY A 25 -11.26 -2.50 -2.42
C GLY A 25 -11.17 -3.24 -3.75
N SER A 26 -10.99 -2.51 -4.84
CA SER A 26 -10.70 -3.06 -6.16
C SER A 26 -9.81 -2.10 -6.93
N GLY A 27 -8.93 -2.63 -7.77
CA GLY A 27 -8.04 -1.82 -8.58
C GLY A 27 -7.16 -2.67 -9.48
N GLY A 28 -6.16 -2.04 -10.10
CA GLY A 28 -5.23 -2.73 -11.00
C GLY A 28 -4.54 -3.93 -10.33
N TYR A 29 -4.32 -3.87 -9.01
CA TYR A 29 -3.63 -4.89 -8.21
C TYR A 29 -4.54 -6.02 -7.71
N GLY A 30 -5.76 -6.14 -8.24
CA GLY A 30 -6.73 -7.16 -7.84
C GLY A 30 -7.87 -6.64 -6.97
N THR A 31 -8.62 -7.57 -6.39
CA THR A 31 -9.81 -7.28 -5.58
C THR A 31 -9.58 -7.69 -4.14
N VAL A 32 -9.97 -6.84 -3.20
CA VAL A 32 -9.88 -7.09 -1.76
C VAL A 32 -11.28 -7.32 -1.20
N PHE A 33 -11.48 -8.48 -0.60
CA PHE A 33 -12.71 -8.90 0.03
C PHE A 33 -12.59 -8.85 1.56
N LYS A 34 -13.65 -8.46 2.24
CA LYS A 34 -13.83 -8.77 3.65
C LYS A 34 -14.29 -10.22 3.77
N ILE A 35 -13.59 -11.01 4.57
CA ILE A 35 -13.90 -12.42 4.80
C ILE A 35 -14.10 -12.70 6.30
N GLU A 36 -14.87 -13.74 6.62
CA GLU A 36 -15.06 -14.26 7.97
C GLU A 36 -14.59 -15.72 8.03
N ILE A 37 -13.81 -16.07 9.06
CA ILE A 37 -13.50 -17.47 9.37
C ILE A 37 -14.66 -18.07 10.18
N PRO A 38 -15.43 -19.04 9.67
CA PRO A 38 -16.69 -19.46 10.29
C PRO A 38 -16.55 -20.00 11.72
N SER A 39 -15.44 -20.70 11.99
CA SER A 39 -15.15 -21.33 13.28
C SER A 39 -14.85 -20.33 14.40
N THR A 40 -14.27 -19.18 14.08
CA THR A 40 -13.84 -18.16 15.06
C THR A 40 -14.66 -16.89 14.99
N LYS A 41 -15.44 -16.68 13.92
CA LYS A 41 -16.08 -15.41 13.56
C LYS A 41 -15.11 -14.25 13.37
N GLN A 42 -13.82 -14.54 13.30
CA GLN A 42 -12.79 -13.53 13.10
C GLN A 42 -12.82 -13.02 11.66
N LEU A 43 -12.73 -11.70 11.53
CA LEU A 43 -12.76 -11.00 10.25
C LEU A 43 -11.34 -10.72 9.73
N TYR A 44 -11.17 -10.83 8.42
CA TYR A 44 -9.92 -10.57 7.71
C TYR A 44 -10.17 -9.86 6.37
N ALA A 45 -9.10 -9.33 5.78
CA ALA A 45 -9.08 -8.93 4.38
C ALA A 45 -8.44 -10.03 3.53
N LEU A 46 -9.03 -10.35 2.39
CA LEU A 46 -8.49 -11.29 1.40
C LEU A 46 -8.26 -10.55 0.10
N LYS A 47 -7.00 -10.37 -0.28
CA LYS A 47 -6.62 -9.84 -1.58
C LYS A 47 -6.50 -10.98 -2.58
N VAL A 48 -7.17 -10.84 -3.72
CA VAL A 48 -7.18 -11.80 -4.82
C VAL A 48 -6.61 -11.10 -6.05
N CYS A 49 -5.45 -11.59 -6.51
CA CYS A 49 -4.74 -11.09 -7.69
C CYS A 49 -4.78 -12.15 -8.78
N ASN A 50 -5.23 -11.79 -9.98
CA ASN A 50 -5.13 -12.69 -11.12
C ASN A 50 -3.66 -12.83 -11.55
N ILE A 51 -3.20 -14.07 -11.65
CA ILE A 51 -1.84 -14.46 -12.03
C ILE A 51 -1.85 -15.35 -13.27
N ASP A 52 -2.90 -15.23 -14.09
CA ASP A 52 -2.96 -15.93 -15.36
C ASP A 52 -1.82 -15.46 -16.27
N GLY A 53 -1.28 -16.37 -17.07
CA GLY A 53 -0.12 -16.12 -17.93
C GLY A 53 1.25 -16.16 -17.24
N LEU A 54 1.34 -16.29 -15.91
CA LEU A 54 2.62 -16.49 -15.22
C LEU A 54 3.09 -17.95 -15.30
N THR A 55 4.41 -18.13 -15.45
CA THR A 55 5.05 -19.45 -15.37
C THR A 55 5.06 -19.98 -13.93
N ASP A 56 5.16 -21.29 -13.75
CA ASP A 56 5.20 -21.89 -12.40
C ASP A 56 6.38 -21.39 -11.56
N LYS A 57 7.51 -21.10 -12.21
CA LYS A 57 8.68 -20.50 -11.55
C LYS A 57 8.36 -19.10 -11.01
N GLU A 58 7.59 -18.31 -11.74
CA GLU A 58 7.17 -16.98 -11.30
C GLU A 58 6.15 -17.05 -10.18
N LYS A 59 5.17 -17.95 -10.29
CA LYS A 59 4.20 -18.23 -9.24
C LYS A 59 4.89 -18.63 -7.93
N GLN A 60 5.90 -19.50 -8.01
CA GLN A 60 6.70 -19.91 -6.84
C GLN A 60 7.50 -18.74 -6.27
N SER A 61 8.08 -17.88 -7.12
CA SER A 61 8.79 -16.68 -6.67
C SER A 61 7.87 -15.74 -5.88
N ILE A 62 6.66 -15.52 -6.39
CA ILE A 62 5.65 -14.68 -5.74
C ILE A 62 5.22 -15.27 -4.40
N LEU A 63 4.98 -16.58 -4.33
CA LEU A 63 4.66 -17.26 -3.07
C LEU A 63 5.79 -17.14 -2.05
N ASN A 64 7.04 -17.27 -2.48
CA ASN A 64 8.19 -17.11 -1.58
C ASN A 64 8.28 -15.66 -1.04
N GLU A 65 7.98 -14.65 -1.88
CA GLU A 65 7.92 -13.26 -1.46
C GLU A 65 6.79 -13.00 -0.47
N THR A 66 5.57 -13.50 -0.72
CA THR A 66 4.45 -13.35 0.20
C THR A 66 4.70 -14.06 1.53
N GLN A 67 5.38 -15.21 1.52
CA GLN A 67 5.78 -15.91 2.75
C GLN A 67 6.76 -15.11 3.60
N ASN A 68 7.63 -14.31 2.99
CA ASN A 68 8.51 -13.42 3.75
C ASN A 68 7.73 -12.27 4.39
N LEU A 69 6.68 -11.76 3.74
CA LEU A 69 5.80 -10.74 4.33
C LEU A 69 5.02 -11.26 5.54
N ILE A 70 4.63 -12.54 5.56
CA ILE A 70 3.95 -13.17 6.72
C ILE A 70 4.84 -13.13 7.98
N LYS A 71 6.17 -13.18 7.82
CA LYS A 71 7.13 -13.12 8.93
C LYS A 71 7.28 -11.71 9.51
N VAL A 72 6.87 -10.68 8.78
CA VAL A 72 6.93 -9.30 9.25
C VAL A 72 5.84 -9.08 10.31
N ARG A 73 6.25 -8.75 11.52
CA ARG A 73 5.39 -8.39 12.65
C ARG A 73 5.73 -6.96 13.08
N SER A 74 4.85 -6.02 12.78
CA SER A 74 5.04 -4.60 13.12
C SER A 74 3.71 -3.89 13.25
N GLU A 75 3.64 -2.91 14.14
CA GLU A 75 2.47 -2.04 14.29
C GLU A 75 2.32 -1.07 13.10
N PHE A 76 3.38 -0.87 12.32
CA PHE A 76 3.43 0.06 11.18
C PHE A 76 3.12 -0.59 9.82
N VAL A 77 3.08 -1.92 9.77
CA VAL A 77 2.90 -2.71 8.55
C VAL A 77 1.64 -3.55 8.70
N ILE A 78 0.89 -3.69 7.61
CA ILE A 78 -0.26 -4.58 7.56
C ILE A 78 0.20 -6.02 7.86
N GLN A 79 -0.49 -6.70 8.77
CA GLN A 79 -0.20 -8.09 9.09
C GLN A 79 -0.68 -9.00 7.96
N TYR A 80 0.26 -9.76 7.39
CA TYR A 80 -0.02 -10.88 6.50
C TYR A 80 -0.14 -12.16 7.32
N TYR A 81 -1.15 -12.98 7.04
CA TYR A 81 -1.39 -14.25 7.76
C TYR A 81 -1.08 -15.46 6.89
N TYR A 82 -1.67 -15.51 5.69
CA TYR A 82 -1.59 -16.66 4.80
C TYR A 82 -1.53 -16.20 3.34
N SER A 83 -0.91 -17.01 2.48
CA SER A 83 -0.91 -16.81 1.04
C SER A 83 -0.94 -18.16 0.32
N TRP A 84 -1.78 -18.29 -0.70
CA TRP A 84 -1.92 -19.51 -1.49
C TRP A 84 -2.35 -19.18 -2.92
N ILE A 85 -2.24 -20.17 -3.82
CA ILE A 85 -2.75 -20.07 -5.18
C ILE A 85 -4.02 -20.93 -5.28
N ALA A 86 -5.10 -20.34 -5.80
CA ALA A 86 -6.35 -21.02 -6.09
C ALA A 86 -6.64 -20.88 -7.59
N GLY A 87 -6.32 -21.92 -8.37
CA GLY A 87 -6.44 -21.87 -9.83
C GLY A 87 -5.50 -20.84 -10.45
N THR A 88 -6.06 -19.78 -11.04
CA THR A 88 -5.32 -18.67 -11.66
C THR A 88 -5.22 -17.43 -10.77
N ASP A 89 -5.59 -17.56 -9.48
CA ASP A 89 -5.58 -16.44 -8.55
C ASP A 89 -4.59 -16.66 -7.41
N LEU A 90 -3.79 -15.62 -7.11
CA LEU A 90 -3.04 -15.50 -5.87
C LEU A 90 -3.94 -14.89 -4.79
N CYS A 91 -4.08 -15.61 -3.69
CA CYS A 91 -4.86 -15.22 -2.54
C CYS A 91 -3.94 -14.85 -1.38
N ILE A 92 -4.15 -13.68 -0.78
CA ILE A 92 -3.36 -13.17 0.36
C ILE A 92 -4.31 -12.72 1.48
N GLN A 93 -4.30 -13.45 2.59
CA GLN A 93 -5.05 -13.09 3.79
C GLN A 93 -4.26 -12.14 4.67
N MET A 94 -4.90 -11.03 5.05
CA MET A 94 -4.31 -9.93 5.81
C MET A 94 -5.23 -9.51 6.96
N GLU A 95 -4.71 -8.75 7.92
CA GLU A 95 -5.56 -8.09 8.91
C GLU A 95 -6.57 -7.16 8.22
N LEU A 96 -7.76 -7.06 8.80
CA LEU A 96 -8.79 -6.16 8.31
C LEU A 96 -8.60 -4.78 8.96
N CYS A 97 -8.26 -3.79 8.16
CA CYS A 97 -8.34 -2.39 8.55
C CYS A 97 -9.72 -1.79 8.24
N PHE A 98 -10.04 -0.66 8.87
CA PHE A 98 -11.33 0.01 8.70
C PHE A 98 -11.48 0.60 7.29
N GLU A 99 -10.53 1.42 6.89
CA GLU A 99 -10.50 2.03 5.56
C GLU A 99 -9.08 2.48 5.17
N SER A 100 -8.91 2.89 3.91
CA SER A 100 -7.69 3.56 3.47
C SER A 100 -7.73 5.05 3.78
N LEU A 101 -6.56 5.67 3.92
CA LEU A 101 -6.41 7.11 4.12
C LEU A 101 -7.10 7.89 3.00
N LYS A 102 -7.13 7.38 1.77
CA LYS A 102 -7.89 7.99 0.67
C LYS A 102 -9.38 8.14 0.99
N LYS A 103 -10.03 7.05 1.45
CA LYS A 103 -11.44 7.08 1.82
C LYS A 103 -11.66 8.00 3.02
N PHE A 104 -10.77 7.92 4.01
CA PHE A 104 -10.80 8.79 5.19
C PHE A 104 -10.72 10.28 4.80
N LEU A 105 -9.79 10.65 3.91
CA LEU A 105 -9.65 12.03 3.42
C LEU A 105 -10.86 12.49 2.60
N ALA A 106 -11.48 11.59 1.83
CA ALA A 106 -12.73 11.89 1.13
C ALA A 106 -13.88 12.14 2.13
N HIS A 107 -14.00 11.31 3.17
CA HIS A 107 -14.97 11.51 4.25
C HIS A 107 -14.71 12.81 5.00
N LYS A 108 -13.46 13.11 5.37
CA LYS A 108 -13.04 14.37 6.00
C LYS A 108 -13.53 15.58 5.19
N ARG A 109 -13.21 15.63 3.88
CA ARG A 109 -13.64 16.72 2.98
C ARG A 109 -15.16 16.86 2.88
N ASN A 110 -15.90 15.76 2.94
CA ASN A 110 -17.36 15.76 2.91
C ASN A 110 -18.00 16.19 4.23
N LEU A 111 -17.41 15.81 5.36
CA LEU A 111 -17.87 16.17 6.71
C LEU A 111 -17.58 17.64 7.01
N PHE A 112 -16.39 18.11 6.65
CA PHE A 112 -15.95 19.48 6.81
C PHE A 112 -16.08 20.24 5.50
N LYS A 113 -17.26 20.19 4.85
CA LYS A 113 -17.57 21.09 3.72
C LYS A 113 -17.53 22.54 4.21
N ARG A 114 -16.33 23.11 4.16
CA ARG A 114 -16.02 24.45 4.61
C ARG A 114 -16.19 25.42 3.45
N ASN A 115 -16.69 26.61 3.75
CA ASN A 115 -16.47 27.73 2.85
C ASN A 115 -14.98 28.10 2.91
N LEU A 116 -14.46 28.67 1.83
CA LEU A 116 -13.11 29.24 1.80
C LEU A 116 -12.95 30.22 2.98
N GLY A 117 -12.08 29.88 3.94
CA GLY A 117 -11.78 30.70 5.12
C GLY A 117 -12.27 30.17 6.46
N ASP A 118 -13.08 29.10 6.52
CA ASP A 118 -13.52 28.57 7.81
C ASP A 118 -12.34 27.91 8.58
N PRO A 119 -12.17 28.16 9.88
CA PRO A 119 -11.00 27.70 10.65
C PRO A 119 -11.04 26.21 11.02
N ILE A 120 -10.04 25.44 10.58
CA ILE A 120 -9.90 23.99 10.89
C ILE A 120 -10.18 23.72 12.37
N SER A 121 -11.05 22.75 12.66
CA SER A 121 -11.39 22.44 14.06
C SER A 121 -10.17 21.84 14.77
N SER A 122 -10.00 22.09 16.07
CA SER A 122 -8.87 21.55 16.83
C SER A 122 -8.81 20.02 16.78
N PHE A 123 -9.97 19.36 16.73
CA PHE A 123 -10.06 17.90 16.59
C PHE A 123 -9.59 17.41 15.21
N GLU A 124 -10.04 18.07 14.14
CA GLU A 124 -9.62 17.75 12.77
C GLU A 124 -8.11 17.95 12.59
N LEU A 125 -7.57 19.03 13.16
CA LEU A 125 -6.14 19.32 13.14
C LEU A 125 -5.35 18.26 13.92
N TYR A 126 -5.82 17.89 15.12
CA TYR A 126 -5.25 16.83 15.94
C TYR A 126 -5.18 15.50 15.17
N MET A 127 -6.29 15.05 14.58
CA MET A 127 -6.33 13.81 13.80
C MET A 127 -5.36 13.84 12.61
N SER A 128 -5.24 14.99 11.95
CA SER A 128 -4.34 15.20 10.81
C SER A 128 -2.87 15.10 11.24
N TYR A 129 -2.48 15.75 12.34
CA TYR A 129 -1.14 15.66 12.89
C TYR A 129 -0.78 14.25 13.36
N HIS A 130 -1.68 13.58 14.07
CA HIS A 130 -1.45 12.23 14.56
C HIS A 130 -1.32 11.21 13.42
N ALA A 131 -2.20 11.29 12.41
CA ALA A 131 -2.13 10.41 11.25
C ALA A 131 -0.81 10.61 10.47
N PHE A 132 -0.42 11.86 10.21
CA PHE A 132 0.81 12.16 9.49
C PHE A 132 2.07 11.78 10.30
N GLY A 133 2.07 12.03 11.61
CA GLY A 133 3.15 11.63 12.51
C GLY A 133 3.36 10.11 12.51
N GLN A 134 2.30 9.32 12.62
CA GLN A 134 2.40 7.87 12.54
C GLN A 134 2.84 7.39 11.15
N LEU A 135 2.39 8.06 10.07
CA LEU A 135 2.84 7.73 8.72
C LEU A 135 4.35 7.97 8.56
N ILE A 136 4.90 9.05 9.12
CA ILE A 136 6.35 9.31 9.17
C ILE A 136 7.06 8.16 9.91
N GLU A 137 6.54 7.73 11.06
CA GLU A 137 7.10 6.60 11.81
C GLU A 137 7.06 5.30 10.99
N CYS A 138 5.98 5.05 10.25
CA CYS A 138 5.88 3.89 9.36
C CYS A 138 6.96 3.90 8.27
N VAL A 139 7.12 5.03 7.58
CA VAL A 139 8.12 5.20 6.52
C VAL A 139 9.53 5.09 7.08
N LYS A 140 9.80 5.70 8.25
CA LYS A 140 11.07 5.57 8.94
C LYS A 140 11.37 4.11 9.28
N TYR A 141 10.42 3.39 9.86
CA TYR A 141 10.57 1.97 10.19
C TYR A 141 10.96 1.15 8.96
N MET A 142 10.31 1.37 7.81
CA MET A 142 10.67 0.70 6.56
C MET A 142 12.10 1.01 6.12
N HIS A 143 12.46 2.30 6.10
CA HIS A 143 13.78 2.75 5.62
C HIS A 143 14.91 2.26 6.53
N ASP A 144 14.70 2.26 7.86
CA ASP A 144 15.65 1.70 8.83
C ASP A 144 15.85 0.18 8.63
N ASN A 145 14.89 -0.51 8.02
CA ASN A 145 14.97 -1.94 7.65
C ASN A 145 15.35 -2.16 6.17
N ASN A 146 15.88 -1.14 5.48
CA ASN A 146 16.27 -1.17 4.07
C ASN A 146 15.13 -1.53 3.10
N LEU A 147 13.88 -1.23 3.46
CA LEU A 147 12.71 -1.42 2.62
C LEU A 147 12.31 -0.08 1.98
N ILE A 148 12.09 -0.07 0.66
CA ILE A 148 11.57 1.08 -0.09
C ILE A 148 10.17 0.71 -0.59
N HIS A 149 9.17 1.56 -0.37
CA HIS A 149 7.78 1.27 -0.73
C HIS A 149 7.54 1.38 -2.24
N ARG A 150 8.05 2.43 -2.89
CA ARG A 150 7.96 2.68 -4.35
C ARG A 150 6.56 2.97 -4.94
N ASP A 151 5.51 2.84 -4.15
CA ASP A 151 4.12 3.15 -4.54
C ASP A 151 3.36 3.74 -3.34
N LEU A 152 4.03 4.58 -2.55
CA LEU A 152 3.40 5.20 -1.39
C LEU A 152 2.34 6.21 -1.87
N LYS A 153 1.09 5.97 -1.50
CA LYS A 153 -0.07 6.82 -1.83
C LYS A 153 -1.19 6.61 -0.82
N PRO A 154 -2.20 7.49 -0.74
CA PRO A 154 -3.29 7.36 0.23
C PRO A 154 -4.10 6.06 0.14
N ASP A 155 -4.11 5.38 -1.01
CA ASP A 155 -4.71 4.05 -1.14
C ASP A 155 -3.95 2.96 -0.35
N ASN A 156 -2.62 3.11 -0.20
CA ASN A 156 -1.72 2.14 0.44
C ASN A 156 -1.42 2.47 1.91
N VAL A 157 -2.07 3.50 2.45
CA VAL A 157 -2.05 3.84 3.88
C VAL A 157 -3.40 3.45 4.46
N LEU A 158 -3.41 2.59 5.47
CA LEU A 158 -4.62 2.04 6.07
C LEU A 158 -4.82 2.58 7.49
N ILE A 159 -6.09 2.75 7.85
CA ILE A 159 -6.54 3.13 9.18
C ILE A 159 -7.07 1.87 9.87
N ALA A 160 -6.35 1.36 10.85
CA ALA A 160 -6.75 0.25 11.69
C ALA A 160 -7.73 0.71 12.80
N ILE A 161 -8.65 -0.17 13.17
CA ILE A 161 -9.44 -0.03 14.39
C ILE A 161 -8.96 -1.11 15.35
N ASN A 162 -8.71 -0.75 16.60
CA ASN A 162 -8.56 -1.76 17.65
C ASN A 162 -9.91 -2.08 18.27
N ASP A 163 -10.02 -3.23 18.94
CA ASP A 163 -11.24 -3.69 19.59
C ASP A 163 -11.73 -2.74 20.71
N ARG A 164 -10.95 -1.72 21.07
CA ARG A 164 -11.27 -0.67 22.05
C ARG A 164 -11.64 0.68 21.42
N GLY A 165 -11.83 0.74 20.10
CA GLY A 165 -12.26 1.93 19.35
C GLY A 165 -11.11 2.87 18.95
N TYR A 166 -10.21 3.20 19.87
CA TYR A 166 -9.03 4.04 19.58
C TYR A 166 -7.75 3.34 20.01
N SER A 167 -6.83 3.17 19.06
CA SER A 167 -5.44 2.77 19.32
C SER A 167 -4.56 4.01 19.24
N GLU A 168 -3.54 4.11 20.08
CA GLU A 168 -2.49 5.13 19.92
C GLU A 168 -1.76 4.98 18.58
N ARG A 169 -1.78 3.76 18.00
CA ARG A 169 -1.26 3.42 16.67
C ARG A 169 -2.37 2.86 15.80
N TYR A 170 -2.76 3.61 14.78
CA TYR A 170 -3.83 3.23 13.84
C TYR A 170 -3.45 3.39 12.38
N VAL A 171 -2.28 3.98 12.05
CA VAL A 171 -1.80 4.07 10.68
C VAL A 171 -0.90 2.88 10.36
N LYS A 172 -1.19 2.19 9.26
CA LYS A 172 -0.40 1.06 8.75
C LYS A 172 -0.16 1.20 7.26
N LEU A 173 1.00 0.75 6.80
CA LEU A 173 1.32 0.64 5.38
C LEU A 173 0.96 -0.76 4.86
N CYS A 174 0.43 -0.82 3.63
CA CYS A 174 0.15 -2.06 2.92
C CYS A 174 0.75 -2.04 1.50
N ASP A 175 0.64 -3.16 0.79
CA ASP A 175 1.02 -3.27 -0.63
C ASP A 175 2.50 -2.98 -0.92
N PHE A 176 3.38 -3.71 -0.22
CA PHE A 176 4.83 -3.71 -0.43
C PHE A 176 5.23 -4.43 -1.71
N GLY A 177 5.02 -3.83 -2.89
CA GLY A 177 5.67 -4.21 -4.15
C GLY A 177 5.37 -5.60 -4.75
N VAL A 178 4.93 -6.61 -3.98
CA VAL A 178 4.64 -7.97 -4.45
C VAL A 178 3.55 -7.93 -5.50
N SER A 179 2.48 -7.18 -5.25
CA SER A 179 1.42 -6.99 -6.26
C SER A 179 1.93 -6.22 -7.49
N LYS A 180 2.95 -5.35 -7.35
CA LYS A 180 3.53 -4.62 -8.48
C LYS A 180 4.38 -5.55 -9.36
N HIS A 181 5.23 -6.40 -8.77
CA HIS A 181 5.95 -7.43 -9.53
C HIS A 181 4.99 -8.42 -10.22
N VAL A 182 3.87 -8.76 -9.59
CA VAL A 182 2.81 -9.58 -10.19
C VAL A 182 2.20 -8.87 -11.39
N LEU A 183 1.75 -7.62 -11.24
CA LEU A 183 1.13 -6.87 -12.32
C LEU A 183 2.06 -6.54 -13.48
N ASP A 184 3.31 -6.15 -13.19
CA ASP A 184 4.30 -5.79 -14.20
C ASP A 184 4.61 -6.99 -15.12
N LYS A 185 4.41 -8.23 -14.62
CA LYS A 185 4.60 -9.48 -15.37
C LYS A 185 3.34 -9.98 -16.06
N CYS A 186 2.17 -9.86 -15.43
CA CYS A 186 0.89 -10.27 -16.01
C CYS A 186 0.39 -9.32 -17.12
N ASP A 187 0.89 -8.08 -17.15
CA ASP A 187 0.52 -7.07 -18.15
C ASP A 187 1.78 -6.42 -18.74
N PRO A 188 2.48 -7.09 -19.68
CA PRO A 188 3.68 -6.54 -20.32
C PRO A 188 3.38 -5.28 -21.16
N HIS A 189 2.10 -4.95 -21.41
CA HIS A 189 1.68 -3.71 -22.07
C HIS A 189 1.46 -2.54 -21.09
N LYS A 190 1.40 -2.78 -19.77
CA LYS A 190 1.48 -1.73 -18.73
C LYS A 190 2.91 -1.31 -18.40
N MET A 191 3.90 -2.11 -18.79
CA MET A 191 5.28 -1.67 -18.88
C MET A 191 5.33 -0.64 -20.00
N SER A 192 5.10 0.61 -19.60
CA SER A 192 5.04 1.81 -20.41
C SER A 192 5.79 1.64 -21.72
N VAL A 193 5.08 1.74 -22.83
CA VAL A 193 5.64 1.94 -24.16
C VAL A 193 6.81 2.91 -24.02
N VAL A 194 8.03 2.36 -24.06
CA VAL A 194 9.28 3.11 -24.04
C VAL A 194 9.50 3.59 -25.46
N GLU A 195 8.68 4.53 -25.92
CA GLU A 195 8.93 5.26 -27.16
C GLU A 195 8.59 6.74 -26.95
N ASN A 196 9.64 7.53 -26.69
CA ASN A 196 9.83 8.93 -27.08
C ASN A 196 8.57 9.77 -27.30
N THR A 197 7.76 9.99 -26.26
CA THR A 197 6.77 11.06 -26.25
C THR A 197 6.84 11.80 -24.91
N SER A 198 6.84 13.13 -25.00
CA SER A 198 7.06 14.10 -23.92
C SER A 198 5.96 14.19 -22.86
N ASP A 199 5.07 13.20 -22.78
CA ASP A 199 3.90 13.19 -21.89
C ASP A 199 3.83 11.88 -21.08
N VAL A 200 4.90 11.58 -20.32
CA VAL A 200 4.83 10.50 -19.33
C VAL A 200 3.98 11.00 -18.16
N ALA A 201 2.80 10.39 -17.96
CA ALA A 201 1.96 10.69 -16.81
C ALA A 201 2.65 10.22 -15.51
N ILE A 202 3.36 11.15 -14.85
CA ILE A 202 3.90 10.94 -13.51
C ILE A 202 2.73 10.70 -12.56
N GLY A 203 2.71 9.55 -11.89
CA GLY A 203 1.71 9.23 -10.87
C GLY A 203 1.60 10.36 -9.85
N GLU A 204 0.39 10.64 -9.35
CA GLU A 204 0.13 11.87 -8.58
C GLU A 204 1.09 12.08 -7.38
N TYR A 205 1.50 10.98 -6.74
CA TYR A 205 2.37 10.91 -5.57
C TYR A 205 3.80 10.46 -5.90
N GLN A 206 4.08 10.13 -7.16
CA GLN A 206 5.36 9.57 -7.57
C GLN A 206 6.40 10.68 -7.77
N ALA A 207 7.61 10.46 -7.26
CA ALA A 207 8.73 11.36 -7.47
C ALA A 207 9.15 11.37 -8.95
N PRO A 208 9.54 12.51 -9.54
CA PRO A 208 9.94 12.58 -10.94
C PRO A 208 11.13 11.67 -11.26
N GLU A 209 12.09 11.54 -10.33
CA GLU A 209 13.26 10.67 -10.47
C GLU A 209 12.94 9.17 -10.37
N ALA A 210 11.74 8.79 -9.89
CA ALA A 210 11.33 7.38 -9.82
C ALA A 210 11.09 6.75 -11.19
N MET A 211 11.14 7.54 -12.28
CA MET A 211 11.16 7.07 -13.67
C MET A 211 12.57 6.74 -14.18
N GLY A 212 13.61 7.17 -13.47
CA GLY A 212 15.00 6.85 -13.78
C GLY A 212 15.42 5.48 -13.25
N ASN A 213 16.63 5.08 -13.61
CA ASN A 213 17.22 3.81 -13.16
C ASN A 213 17.94 3.89 -11.81
N ASP A 214 18.31 5.11 -11.38
CA ASP A 214 19.01 5.36 -10.11
C ASP A 214 18.12 6.18 -9.16
N TYR A 215 17.27 5.47 -8.42
CA TYR A 215 16.50 6.05 -7.31
C TYR A 215 16.81 5.33 -5.99
N ASN A 216 16.51 6.01 -4.89
CA ASN A 216 16.69 5.47 -3.55
C ASN A 216 15.45 5.75 -2.68
N TYR A 217 15.54 5.49 -1.38
CA TYR A 217 14.44 5.68 -0.42
C TYR A 217 13.82 7.11 -0.41
N LYS A 218 14.50 8.12 -0.99
CA LYS A 218 13.99 9.49 -1.09
C LYS A 218 12.73 9.62 -1.95
N ILE A 219 12.46 8.69 -2.86
CA ILE A 219 11.20 8.70 -3.62
C ILE A 219 9.99 8.57 -2.70
N ASP A 220 10.10 7.77 -1.63
CA ASP A 220 9.03 7.62 -0.64
C ASP A 220 8.89 8.90 0.20
N ILE A 221 9.98 9.65 0.41
CA ILE A 221 9.94 10.94 1.11
C ILE A 221 9.19 11.98 0.29
N PHE A 222 9.36 11.98 -1.04
CA PHE A 222 8.56 12.80 -1.93
C PHE A 222 7.07 12.42 -1.84
N SER A 223 6.76 11.13 -1.97
CA SER A 223 5.38 10.63 -1.84
C SER A 223 4.76 10.97 -0.49
N LEU A 224 5.52 10.87 0.59
CA LEU A 224 5.11 11.26 1.94
C LEU A 224 4.75 12.75 2.02
N ALA A 225 5.52 13.63 1.40
CA ALA A 225 5.22 15.06 1.34
C ALA A 225 3.92 15.33 0.56
N MET A 226 3.68 14.61 -0.53
CA MET A 226 2.45 14.71 -1.32
C MET A 226 1.22 14.26 -0.51
N ILE A 227 1.33 13.18 0.26
CA ILE A 227 0.27 12.73 1.18
C ILE A 227 0.05 13.75 2.29
N GLY A 228 1.13 14.31 2.85
CA GLY A 228 1.04 15.38 3.85
C GLY A 228 0.26 16.58 3.32
N ALA A 229 0.51 17.00 2.08
CA ALA A 229 -0.27 18.07 1.45
C ALA A 229 -1.76 17.74 1.33
N ASP A 230 -2.14 16.49 1.06
CA ASP A 230 -3.56 16.10 1.08
C ASP A 230 -4.17 16.10 2.48
N ILE A 231 -3.42 15.64 3.50
CA ILE A 231 -3.85 15.61 4.90
C ILE A 231 -4.12 17.03 5.40
N PHE A 232 -3.24 17.97 5.10
CA PHE A 232 -3.30 19.37 5.54
C PHE A 232 -3.95 20.32 4.52
N GLU A 233 -4.45 19.80 3.39
CA GLU A 233 -5.13 20.55 2.34
C GLU A 233 -4.28 21.67 1.71
N PHE A 234 -2.97 21.42 1.55
CA PHE A 234 -2.05 22.33 0.87
C PHE A 234 -2.09 22.16 -0.65
N ASP A 235 -1.83 23.26 -1.38
CA ASP A 235 -1.73 23.20 -2.84
C ASP A 235 -0.48 22.42 -3.28
N LYS A 236 -0.72 21.22 -3.82
CA LYS A 236 0.30 20.33 -4.37
C LYS A 236 1.06 20.92 -5.57
N LYS A 237 0.56 21.97 -6.24
CA LYS A 237 1.29 22.64 -7.33
C LYS A 237 2.62 23.20 -6.88
N CYS A 238 2.69 23.75 -5.67
CA CYS A 238 3.94 24.22 -5.07
C CYS A 238 4.96 23.09 -4.88
N LEU A 239 4.48 21.85 -4.69
CA LEU A 239 5.32 20.67 -4.52
C LEU A 239 5.77 20.03 -5.85
N LYS A 240 5.06 20.26 -6.96
CA LYS A 240 5.41 19.71 -8.28
C LYS A 240 6.24 20.66 -9.15
N LEU A 241 6.10 21.97 -8.96
CA LEU A 241 6.75 22.99 -9.77
C LEU A 241 8.21 23.24 -9.33
N GLY A 242 9.11 22.28 -9.52
CA GLY A 242 10.57 22.46 -9.75
C GLY A 242 11.43 23.40 -8.86
N ARG A 243 10.88 24.10 -7.87
CA ARG A 243 11.57 25.04 -6.97
C ARG A 243 12.19 24.33 -5.77
N TYR A 244 12.29 23.00 -5.82
CA TYR A 244 12.92 22.18 -4.78
C TYR A 244 14.43 22.35 -4.71
N GLN A 245 15.10 22.70 -5.81
CA GLN A 245 16.53 23.02 -5.75
C GLN A 245 16.79 24.23 -4.84
N SER A 246 15.91 25.23 -4.84
CA SER A 246 16.06 26.42 -3.98
C SER A 246 15.78 26.11 -2.50
N VAL A 247 14.80 25.25 -2.20
CA VAL A 247 14.41 24.94 -0.81
C VAL A 247 15.33 23.91 -0.17
N MET A 248 15.79 22.88 -0.90
CA MET A 248 16.74 21.90 -0.38
C MET A 248 18.17 22.44 -0.22
N VAL A 249 18.56 23.47 -0.97
CA VAL A 249 19.83 24.18 -0.73
C VAL A 249 19.82 24.86 0.64
N ASN A 250 18.67 25.27 1.17
CA ASN A 250 18.58 25.84 2.52
C ASN A 250 18.57 24.80 3.65
N VAL A 251 18.11 23.57 3.41
CA VAL A 251 18.16 22.50 4.43
C VAL A 251 19.56 21.92 4.57
N ARG A 252 20.43 22.04 3.56
CA ARG A 252 21.87 21.70 3.66
C ARG A 252 22.69 22.65 4.54
N ASN A 253 22.11 23.79 4.96
CA ASN A 253 22.79 24.82 5.76
C ASN A 253 22.29 24.91 7.21
N ILE A 254 21.47 23.98 7.68
CA ILE A 254 21.14 23.86 9.10
C ILE A 254 22.20 22.94 9.72
N LYS A 255 23.18 23.56 10.38
CA LYS A 255 24.16 22.90 11.24
C LYS A 255 23.52 22.40 12.53
#